data_AF-A0A3A8SAA3-F1
#
_entry.id   AF-A0A3A8SAA3-F1
#
_cell.length_a   1.000
_cell.length_b   1.000
_cell.length_c   1.000
_cell.angle_alpha   90.00
_cell.angle_beta   90.00
_cell.angle_gamma   90.00
#
_symmetry.space_group_name_H-M   'P 1'
#
loop_
_entity.id
_entity.type
_entity.pdbx_description
1 polymer ?
#
loop_
_entity_poly.entity_id
_entity_poly.type
_entity_poly.pdbx_seq_one_letter_code
_entity_poly.pdbx_strand_id
1 'polypeptide(L)'
;LPIIAMLAGVIAGIYMAVMYFIQNKAQSTLADLQDFIDLKGTGQTFALQKILFDSGVYFYGQLTPGGSGAQRGASSSVKRAAAPVVTDFNPKGGAPGTMVTITGTGLAGASSVRFNQTPADYFRTWSDKQLV
;
A
#
# COMPACT_ATOMS: atom_id res chain seq x y z
N LEU A 1 36.23 32.16 -24.44
CA LEU A 1 35.37 31.04 -24.91
C LEU A 1 35.92 29.66 -24.51
N PRO A 2 37.19 29.25 -24.76
CA PRO A 2 37.66 27.89 -24.43
C PRO A 2 37.76 27.60 -22.91
N ILE A 3 38.14 28.59 -22.11
CA ILE A 3 38.29 28.46 -20.65
C ILE A 3 36.93 28.18 -19.97
N ILE A 4 35.84 28.79 -20.45
CA ILE A 4 34.49 28.60 -19.89
C ILE A 4 33.98 27.18 -20.14
N ALA A 5 34.24 26.62 -21.33
CA ALA A 5 33.88 25.24 -21.67
C ALA A 5 34.69 24.22 -20.84
N MET A 6 35.99 24.47 -20.63
CA MET A 6 36.81 23.66 -19.74
C MET A 6 36.31 23.69 -18.29
N LEU A 7 35.97 24.88 -17.78
CA LEU A 7 35.44 25.04 -16.43
C LEU A 7 34.11 24.27 -16.26
N ALA A 8 33.20 24.38 -17.24
CA ALA A 8 31.92 23.67 -17.22
C ALA A 8 32.10 22.14 -17.24
N GLY A 9 33.05 21.62 -18.03
CA GLY A 9 33.38 20.20 -18.07
C GLY A 9 33.95 19.68 -16.75
N VAL A 10 34.83 20.45 -16.10
CA VAL A 10 35.39 20.11 -14.78
C VAL A 10 34.29 20.09 -13.72
N ILE A 11 33.41 21.10 -13.70
CA ILE A 11 32.27 21.15 -12.77
C ILE A 11 31.32 19.97 -12.97
N ALA A 12 31.00 19.64 -14.22
CA ALA A 12 30.15 18.49 -14.54
C ALA A 12 30.81 17.17 -14.13
N GLY A 13 32.12 17.01 -14.36
CA GLY A 13 32.88 15.83 -13.94
C GLY A 13 32.90 15.66 -12.42
N ILE A 14 33.12 16.73 -11.66
CA ILE A 14 33.08 16.73 -10.19
C ILE A 14 31.66 16.39 -9.71
N TYR A 15 30.63 17.00 -10.29
CA TYR A 15 29.24 16.72 -9.94
C TYR A 15 28.88 15.24 -10.15
N MET A 16 29.25 14.68 -11.30
CA MET A 16 29.02 13.27 -11.61
C MET A 16 29.79 12.34 -10.66
N ALA A 17 31.04 12.65 -10.33
CA ALA A 17 31.84 11.85 -9.40
C ALA A 17 31.26 11.86 -7.98
N VAL A 18 30.78 13.02 -7.51
CA VAL A 18 30.12 13.15 -6.21
C VAL A 18 28.80 12.36 -6.19
N MET A 19 27.98 12.51 -7.23
CA MET A 19 26.71 11.76 -7.33
C MET A 19 26.95 10.25 -7.41
N TYR A 20 27.94 9.82 -8.17
CA TYR A 20 28.33 8.41 -8.26
C TYR A 20 28.79 7.85 -6.90
N PHE A 21 29.62 8.60 -6.17
CA PHE A 21 30.07 8.19 -4.84
C PHE A 21 28.92 8.07 -3.84
N ILE A 22 28.01 9.06 -3.82
CA ILE A 22 26.82 9.04 -2.97
C ILE A 22 25.95 7.83 -3.30
N GLN A 23 25.72 7.56 -4.59
CA GLN A 23 24.95 6.41 -5.03
C GLN A 23 25.61 5.11 -4.57
N ASN A 24 26.90 4.93 -4.83
CA ASN A 24 27.60 3.68 -4.49
C ASN A 24 27.64 3.43 -2.97
N LYS A 25 27.82 4.46 -2.16
CA LYS A 25 27.81 4.33 -0.69
C LYS A 25 26.41 4.08 -0.14
N ALA A 26 25.37 4.67 -0.74
CA ALA A 26 23.99 4.39 -0.38
C ALA A 26 23.61 2.93 -0.71
N GLN A 27 24.08 2.38 -1.83
CA GLN A 27 23.90 0.95 -2.15
C GLN A 27 24.46 0.06 -1.05
N SER A 28 25.72 0.27 -0.66
CA SER A 28 26.38 -0.62 0.31
C SER A 28 25.69 -0.56 1.67
N THR A 29 25.29 0.63 2.12
CA THR A 29 24.56 0.78 3.39
C THR A 29 23.18 0.14 3.35
N LEU A 30 22.47 0.21 2.22
CA LEU A 30 21.15 -0.42 2.08
C LEU A 30 21.26 -1.94 1.93
N ALA A 31 22.34 -2.43 1.33
CA ALA A 31 22.66 -3.85 1.29
C ALA A 31 22.96 -4.41 2.69
N ASP A 32 23.56 -3.63 3.58
CA ASP A 32 23.74 -4.03 4.98
C ASP A 32 22.44 -3.94 5.80
N LEU A 33 21.55 -3.00 5.43
CA LEU A 33 20.22 -2.81 6.04
C LEU A 33 19.14 -3.75 5.48
N GLN A 34 19.50 -4.95 5.02
CA GLN A 34 18.54 -6.04 4.70
C GLN A 34 17.62 -6.43 5.89
N ASP A 35 17.78 -5.79 7.06
CA ASP A 35 16.89 -5.85 8.23
C ASP A 35 15.72 -4.85 8.19
N PHE A 36 15.85 -3.71 7.51
CA PHE A 36 14.85 -2.62 7.58
C PHE A 36 13.55 -2.96 6.86
N ILE A 37 13.66 -3.83 5.87
CA ILE A 37 12.58 -4.60 5.26
C ILE A 37 12.99 -6.03 5.58
N ASP A 38 12.14 -6.83 6.21
CA ASP A 38 12.42 -8.22 6.63
C ASP A 38 12.77 -9.12 5.43
N LEU A 39 14.00 -8.97 4.91
CA LEU A 39 14.52 -9.64 3.71
C LEU A 39 15.60 -10.64 4.08
N LYS A 40 16.13 -10.60 5.31
CA LYS A 40 17.08 -11.61 5.80
C LYS A 40 16.44 -13.00 5.76
N GLY A 41 17.15 -13.95 5.14
CA GLY A 41 16.66 -15.32 4.97
C GLY A 41 15.65 -15.53 3.83
N THR A 42 15.15 -14.47 3.19
CA THR A 42 14.25 -14.59 2.02
C THR A 42 14.98 -14.86 0.69
N GLY A 43 16.31 -14.71 0.69
CA GLY A 43 17.16 -14.77 -0.50
C GLY A 43 16.95 -13.59 -1.47
N GLN A 44 16.04 -12.66 -1.17
CA GLN A 44 15.81 -11.49 -1.99
C GLN A 44 16.93 -10.47 -1.80
N THR A 45 17.36 -9.83 -2.88
CA THR A 45 18.33 -8.74 -2.82
C THR A 45 17.69 -7.45 -3.33
N PHE A 46 17.81 -6.38 -2.55
CA PHE A 46 17.42 -5.04 -2.97
C PHE A 46 18.62 -4.31 -3.58
N ALA A 47 18.49 -3.85 -4.82
CA ALA A 47 19.45 -2.97 -5.47
C ALA A 47 18.80 -1.59 -5.63
N LEU A 48 19.38 -0.56 -4.99
CA LEU A 48 18.95 0.81 -5.21
C LEU A 48 19.36 1.21 -6.64
N GLN A 49 18.55 2.01 -7.32
CA GLN A 49 18.80 2.48 -8.70
C GLN A 49 18.98 3.99 -8.73
N LYS A 50 18.18 4.73 -7.96
CA LYS A 50 18.22 6.20 -7.94
C LYS A 50 17.76 6.75 -6.60
N ILE A 51 18.33 7.88 -6.20
CA ILE A 51 17.82 8.72 -5.11
C ILE A 51 17.38 10.05 -5.70
N LEU A 52 16.17 10.52 -5.39
CA LEU A 52 15.69 11.85 -5.75
C LEU A 52 15.50 12.69 -4.48
N PHE A 53 15.80 13.98 -4.57
CA PHE A 53 15.74 14.95 -3.48
C PHE A 53 14.75 16.12 -3.75
N ASP A 54 13.81 15.95 -4.68
CA ASP A 54 12.96 17.02 -5.22
C ASP A 54 12.00 17.65 -4.18
N SER A 55 11.39 16.84 -3.33
CA SER A 55 10.49 17.28 -2.24
C SER A 55 10.67 16.48 -0.95
N GLY A 56 11.75 15.71 -0.86
CA GLY A 56 12.02 14.71 0.17
C GLY A 56 13.02 13.68 -0.35
N VAL A 57 13.40 12.71 0.46
CA VAL A 57 14.35 11.67 0.07
C VAL A 57 13.58 10.46 -0.47
N TYR A 58 13.57 10.29 -1.80
CA TYR A 58 12.94 9.14 -2.45
C TYR A 58 14.01 8.15 -2.91
N PHE A 59 13.89 6.91 -2.46
CA PHE A 59 14.76 5.79 -2.87
C PHE A 59 14.02 4.92 -3.89
N TYR A 60 14.55 4.81 -5.10
CA TYR A 60 14.07 3.88 -6.11
C TYR A 60 14.99 2.68 -6.14
N GLY A 61 14.46 1.46 -5.99
CA GLY A 61 15.24 0.24 -6.13
C GLY A 61 14.42 -0.93 -6.65
N GLN A 62 15.12 -2.00 -6.98
CA GLN A 62 14.55 -3.24 -7.51
C GLN A 62 14.82 -4.37 -6.54
N LEU A 63 13.78 -5.15 -6.25
CA LEU A 63 13.90 -6.42 -5.55
C LEU A 63 14.17 -7.52 -6.59
N THR A 64 15.30 -8.20 -6.44
CA THR A 64 15.59 -9.44 -7.16
C THR A 64 15.12 -10.59 -6.29
N PRO A 65 14.19 -11.44 -6.75
CA PRO A 65 13.69 -12.52 -5.93
C PRO A 65 14.76 -13.57 -5.60
N GLY A 66 14.71 -14.06 -4.36
CA GLY A 66 15.52 -15.15 -3.87
C GLY A 66 14.93 -16.49 -4.28
N GLY A 67 15.46 -17.06 -5.35
CA GLY A 67 15.11 -18.40 -5.79
C GLY A 67 13.93 -18.46 -6.75
N SER A 68 13.86 -19.58 -7.46
CA SER A 68 12.86 -19.98 -8.46
C SER A 68 11.46 -20.23 -7.87
N GLY A 69 11.10 -19.51 -6.81
CA GLY A 69 9.78 -19.49 -6.18
C GLY A 69 9.07 -18.14 -6.31
N ALA A 70 9.67 -17.16 -7.00
CA ALA A 70 8.98 -15.93 -7.39
C ALA A 70 8.00 -16.21 -8.54
N GLN A 71 7.03 -17.08 -8.27
CA GLN A 71 5.76 -16.94 -8.93
C GLN A 71 5.37 -15.48 -8.75
N ARG A 72 5.24 -14.78 -9.88
CA ARG A 72 4.33 -13.65 -10.03
C ARG A 72 2.91 -14.17 -9.80
N GLY A 73 2.67 -14.72 -8.62
CA GLY A 73 1.38 -15.07 -8.10
C GLY A 73 0.98 -13.87 -7.30
N ALA A 74 0.33 -12.91 -7.95
CA ALA A 74 -0.79 -12.29 -7.27
C ALA A 74 -1.77 -13.45 -6.98
N SER A 75 -1.50 -14.22 -5.93
CA SER A 75 -2.57 -14.90 -5.22
C SER A 75 -3.29 -13.76 -4.52
N SER A 76 -4.08 -13.02 -5.30
CA SER A 76 -5.28 -12.40 -4.79
C SER A 76 -6.17 -13.55 -4.40
N SER A 77 -5.84 -14.16 -3.25
CA SER A 77 -6.84 -14.75 -2.39
C SER A 77 -7.75 -13.58 -2.04
N VAL A 78 -8.66 -13.25 -2.96
CA VAL A 78 -9.86 -12.52 -2.63
C VAL A 78 -10.52 -13.46 -1.64
N LYS A 79 -10.24 -13.25 -0.35
CA LYS A 79 -11.14 -13.71 0.70
C LYS A 79 -12.46 -13.09 0.28
N ARG A 80 -13.30 -13.87 -0.41
CA ARG A 80 -14.71 -13.53 -0.53
C ARG A 80 -15.15 -13.41 0.91
N ALA A 81 -15.33 -12.19 1.39
CA ALA A 81 -15.98 -11.97 2.65
C ALA A 81 -17.28 -12.79 2.59
N ALA A 82 -17.52 -13.62 3.61
CA ALA A 82 -18.75 -14.38 3.66
C ALA A 82 -19.92 -13.42 3.45
N ALA A 83 -20.93 -13.84 2.69
CA ALA A 83 -22.09 -13.00 2.44
C ALA A 83 -22.68 -12.55 3.79
N PRO A 84 -23.04 -11.27 3.96
CA PRO A 84 -23.64 -10.80 5.20
C PRO A 84 -24.94 -11.57 5.48
N VAL A 85 -25.12 -12.02 6.73
CA VAL A 85 -26.34 -12.70 7.18
C VAL A 85 -27.00 -11.84 8.23
N VAL A 86 -28.28 -11.53 8.03
CA VAL A 86 -29.11 -10.84 9.03
C VAL A 86 -29.78 -11.89 9.92
N THR A 87 -29.57 -11.81 11.22
CA THR A 87 -30.21 -12.69 12.21
C THR A 87 -31.44 -12.06 12.83
N ASP A 88 -31.39 -10.76 13.11
CA ASP A 88 -32.52 -10.02 13.66
C ASP A 88 -32.43 -8.52 13.35
N PHE A 89 -33.55 -7.82 13.50
CA PHE A 89 -33.62 -6.36 13.40
C PHE A 89 -34.73 -5.79 14.27
N ASN A 90 -34.51 -4.60 14.82
CA ASN A 90 -35.47 -3.92 15.68
C ASN A 90 -35.41 -2.39 15.50
N PRO A 91 -36.54 -1.67 15.41
CA PRO A 91 -37.92 -2.19 15.46
C PRO A 91 -38.34 -2.95 14.19
N LYS A 92 -39.38 -3.79 14.30
CA LYS A 92 -39.96 -4.54 13.17
C LYS A 92 -40.80 -3.68 12.20
N GLY A 93 -41.12 -2.46 12.62
CA GLY A 93 -41.87 -1.50 11.84
C GLY A 93 -41.79 -0.10 12.44
N GLY A 94 -42.11 0.89 11.63
CA GLY A 94 -42.07 2.30 11.97
C GLY A 94 -42.37 3.15 10.74
N ALA A 95 -42.53 4.46 10.94
CA ALA A 95 -42.66 5.39 9.83
C ALA A 95 -41.32 5.51 9.05
N PRO A 96 -41.34 5.97 7.78
CA PRO A 96 -40.12 6.31 7.07
C PRO A 96 -39.20 7.22 7.90
N GLY A 97 -37.90 6.91 7.95
CA GLY A 97 -36.92 7.59 8.80
C GLY A 97 -36.72 6.97 10.20
N THR A 98 -37.44 5.90 10.54
CA THR A 98 -37.21 5.16 11.79
C THR A 98 -35.82 4.50 11.78
N MET A 99 -35.05 4.71 12.85
CA MET A 99 -33.73 4.09 13.02
C MET A 99 -33.88 2.61 13.37
N VAL A 100 -33.23 1.73 12.60
CA VAL A 100 -33.33 0.26 12.75
C VAL A 100 -31.98 -0.31 13.10
N THR A 101 -31.89 -1.01 14.24
CA THR A 101 -30.69 -1.79 14.57
C THR A 101 -30.81 -3.16 13.92
N ILE A 102 -29.81 -3.55 13.14
CA ILE A 102 -29.72 -4.86 12.48
C ILE A 102 -28.55 -5.63 13.09
N THR A 103 -28.81 -6.88 13.47
CA THR A 103 -27.79 -7.81 13.99
C THR A 103 -27.56 -8.97 13.02
N GLY A 104 -26.35 -9.51 13.02
CA GLY A 104 -25.96 -10.52 12.04
C GLY A 104 -24.51 -10.96 12.11
N THR A 105 -23.99 -11.41 10.98
CA THR A 105 -22.57 -11.76 10.76
C THR A 105 -22.11 -11.25 9.41
N GLY A 106 -20.84 -10.85 9.28
CA GLY A 106 -20.31 -10.32 8.02
C GLY A 106 -20.80 -8.91 7.69
N LEU A 107 -21.38 -8.19 8.66
CA LEU A 107 -21.99 -6.88 8.42
C LEU A 107 -20.94 -5.77 8.20
N ALA A 108 -19.68 -5.97 8.61
CA ALA A 108 -18.63 -4.95 8.43
C ALA A 108 -18.33 -4.67 6.95
N GLY A 109 -18.61 -5.64 6.07
CA GLY A 109 -18.44 -5.51 4.62
C GLY A 109 -19.69 -5.02 3.87
N ALA A 110 -20.76 -4.64 4.58
CA ALA A 110 -21.99 -4.17 3.93
C ALA A 110 -21.74 -2.85 3.17
N SER A 111 -22.04 -2.84 1.88
CA SER A 111 -21.91 -1.66 1.00
C SER A 111 -23.25 -1.02 0.65
N SER A 112 -24.36 -1.73 0.90
CA SER A 112 -25.72 -1.20 0.75
C SER A 112 -26.67 -1.93 1.69
N VAL A 113 -27.66 -1.19 2.21
CA VAL A 113 -28.78 -1.74 2.98
C VAL A 113 -30.07 -1.35 2.28
N ARG A 114 -30.99 -2.29 2.15
CA ARG A 114 -32.30 -2.07 1.53
C ARG A 114 -33.38 -2.67 2.40
N PHE A 115 -34.46 -1.93 2.59
CA PHE A 115 -35.69 -2.44 3.18
C PHE A 115 -36.65 -2.70 2.01
N ASN A 116 -36.89 -3.98 1.71
CA ASN A 116 -37.56 -4.39 0.48
C ASN A 116 -36.81 -3.84 -0.76
N GLN A 117 -37.44 -3.00 -1.58
CA GLN A 117 -36.83 -2.39 -2.77
C GLN A 117 -36.29 -0.98 -2.52
N THR A 118 -36.47 -0.44 -1.32
CA THR A 118 -36.07 0.94 -0.98
C THR A 118 -34.67 0.94 -0.33
N PRO A 119 -33.69 1.65 -0.91
CA PRO A 119 -32.40 1.86 -0.27
C PRO A 119 -32.53 2.62 1.05
N ALA A 120 -31.71 2.27 2.04
CA ALA A 120 -31.54 3.11 3.21
C ALA A 120 -30.74 4.37 2.85
N ASP A 121 -31.18 5.54 3.33
CA ASP A 121 -30.49 6.82 3.07
C ASP A 121 -29.09 6.85 3.68
N TYR A 122 -28.93 6.22 4.85
CA TYR A 122 -27.67 6.11 5.56
C TYR A 122 -27.68 4.84 6.42
N PHE A 123 -26.52 4.22 6.56
CA PHE A 123 -26.28 3.20 7.58
C PHE A 123 -24.83 3.31 8.06
N ARG A 124 -24.59 2.87 9.29
CA ARG A 124 -23.25 2.72 9.86
C ARG A 124 -23.09 1.34 10.44
N THR A 125 -21.95 0.73 10.17
CA THR A 125 -21.55 -0.53 10.78
C THR A 125 -20.87 -0.22 12.12
N TRP A 126 -21.37 -0.81 13.20
CA TRP A 126 -20.76 -0.68 14.53
C TRP A 126 -19.77 -1.81 14.78
N SER A 127 -20.06 -3.00 14.25
CA SER A 127 -19.18 -4.15 14.26
C SER A 127 -19.54 -5.11 13.13
N ASP A 128 -18.80 -6.20 12.97
CA ASP A 128 -19.17 -7.28 12.05
C ASP A 128 -20.53 -7.92 12.38
N LYS A 129 -21.07 -7.66 13.57
CA LYS A 129 -22.34 -8.21 14.05
C LYS A 129 -23.47 -7.20 14.19
N GLN A 130 -23.22 -5.91 13.91
CA GLN A 130 -24.23 -4.88 14.12
C GLN A 130 -24.08 -3.69 13.16
N LEU A 131 -25.20 -3.26 12.60
CA LEU A 131 -25.33 -1.99 11.89
C LEU A 131 -26.62 -1.26 12.29
N VAL A 132 -26.64 0.06 12.07
CA VAL A 132 -27.77 0.96 12.35
C VAL A 132 -27.98 1.89 11.16
#